data_AF-A0A658NNM5-F1
#
_entry.id   AF-A0A658NNM5-F1
#
_cell.length_a   1.000
_cell.length_b   1.000
_cell.length_c   1.000
_cell.angle_alpha   90.00
_cell.angle_beta   90.00
_cell.angle_gamma   90.00
#
_symmetry.space_group_name_H-M   'P 1'
#
loop_
_entity.id
_entity.type
_entity.pdbx_description
1 polymer ?
#
loop_
_entity_poly.entity_id
_entity_poly.type
_entity_poly.pdbx_seq_one_letter_code
_entity_poly.pdbx_strand_id
1 'polypeptide(L)'
;LLDYARNKHPQQRLHLSVQGSATSYEAINFCQREFGIRRAVLPRVPTLAQVENVIKNTTVEIEVFGFGSLCVMNEGRCWLSSYACGESPN
;
A
#
# COMPACT_ATOMS: atom_id res chain seq x y z
N LEU A 1 8.28 -2.94 11.88
CA LEU A 1 8.15 -1.47 11.73
C LEU A 1 6.79 -0.97 12.20
N LEU A 2 5.67 -1.47 11.68
CA LEU A 2 4.33 -1.06 12.13
C LEU A 2 4.08 -1.33 13.62
N ASP A 3 4.50 -2.49 14.13
CA ASP A 3 4.42 -2.82 15.57
C ASP A 3 5.22 -1.83 16.43
N TYR A 4 6.48 -1.56 16.05
CA TYR A 4 7.32 -0.57 16.72
C TYR A 4 6.66 0.82 16.75
N ALA A 5 6.14 1.28 15.61
CA ALA A 5 5.50 2.59 15.50
C ALA A 5 4.21 2.66 16.32
N ARG A 6 3.39 1.59 16.33
CA ARG A 6 2.20 1.50 17.18
C ARG A 6 2.55 1.63 18.67
N ASN A 7 3.62 0.99 19.11
CA ASN A 7 4.01 0.94 20.52
C ASN A 7 4.75 2.21 20.98
N LYS A 8 5.59 2.82 20.13
CA LYS A 8 6.41 3.99 20.47
C LYS A 8 5.76 5.33 20.12
N HIS A 9 4.88 5.35 19.12
CA HIS A 9 4.23 6.56 18.62
C HIS A 9 2.72 6.33 18.48
N PRO A 10 1.98 6.08 19.58
CA PRO A 10 0.57 5.65 19.52
C PRO A 10 -0.38 6.70 18.92
N GLN A 11 0.01 7.97 18.90
CA GLN A 11 -0.77 9.05 18.27
C GLN A 11 -0.52 9.17 16.76
N GLN A 12 0.50 8.48 16.23
CA GLN A 12 0.83 8.56 14.81
C GLN A 12 -0.17 7.75 13.99
N ARG A 13 -0.70 8.39 12.95
CA ARG A 13 -1.60 7.73 12.00
C ARG A 13 -0.80 6.79 11.10
N LEU A 14 -1.03 5.49 11.21
CA LEU A 14 -0.30 4.48 10.45
C LEU A 14 -1.00 4.13 9.14
N HIS A 15 -0.23 4.13 8.06
CA HIS A 15 -0.68 3.80 6.70
C HIS A 15 0.10 2.57 6.22
N LEU A 16 -0.60 1.59 5.68
CA LEU A 16 0.00 0.42 5.07
C LEU A 16 0.35 0.73 3.62
N SER A 17 1.64 0.74 3.29
CA SER A 17 2.11 1.00 1.92
C SER A 17 1.91 -0.22 1.02
N VAL A 18 2.04 -0.02 -0.29
CA VAL A 18 2.04 -1.10 -1.30
C VAL A 18 3.05 -2.21 -1.01
N GLN A 19 4.15 -1.92 -0.29
CA GLN A 19 5.17 -2.91 0.09
C GLN A 19 4.65 -3.91 1.14
N GLY A 20 3.56 -3.58 1.82
CA GLY A 20 2.86 -4.51 2.71
C GLY A 20 2.12 -5.62 1.96
N SER A 21 1.98 -5.53 0.64
CA SER A 21 1.39 -6.55 -0.25
C SER A 21 0.01 -7.06 0.18
N ALA A 22 -0.75 -6.27 0.94
CA ALA A 22 -2.09 -6.63 1.38
C ALA A 22 -3.10 -6.38 0.25
N THR A 23 -3.43 -7.44 -0.47
CA THR A 23 -4.34 -7.42 -1.63
C THR A 23 -5.77 -7.85 -1.30
N SER A 24 -6.02 -8.32 -0.07
CA SER A 24 -7.34 -8.79 0.39
C SER A 24 -7.81 -8.05 1.62
N TYR A 25 -9.13 -8.00 1.84
CA TYR A 25 -9.71 -7.32 3.01
C TYR A 25 -9.34 -8.03 4.30
N GLU A 26 -9.14 -9.34 4.28
CA GLU A 26 -8.71 -10.12 5.44
C GLU A 26 -7.32 -9.68 5.91
N ALA A 27 -6.37 -9.50 4.98
CA ALA A 27 -5.02 -9.01 5.28
C ALA A 27 -5.05 -7.58 5.82
N ILE A 28 -5.87 -6.71 5.23
CA ILE A 28 -6.03 -5.32 5.68
C ILE A 28 -6.64 -5.25 7.07
N ASN A 29 -7.70 -6.01 7.33
CA ASN A 29 -8.37 -6.08 8.62
C ASN A 29 -7.46 -6.69 9.69
N PHE A 30 -6.61 -7.66 9.32
CA PHE A 30 -5.56 -8.17 10.21
C PHE A 30 -4.60 -7.04 10.58
N CYS A 31 -4.03 -6.32 9.60
CA CYS A 31 -3.14 -5.19 9.89
C CYS A 31 -3.83 -4.07 10.69
N GLN A 32 -5.13 -3.87 10.51
CA GLN A 32 -5.90 -2.92 11.32
C GLN A 32 -5.97 -3.35 12.79
N ARG A 33 -6.27 -4.63 13.06
CA ARG A 33 -6.33 -5.15 14.43
C ARG A 33 -4.95 -5.20 15.11
N GLU A 34 -3.96 -5.71 14.39
CA GLU A 34 -2.61 -5.95 14.92
C GLU A 34 -1.73 -4.71 14.95
N PHE A 35 -1.95 -3.74 14.05
CA PHE A 35 -1.09 -2.56 13.97
C PHE A 35 -1.85 -1.23 14.02
N GLY A 36 -3.18 -1.24 14.03
CA GLY A 36 -3.96 0.01 14.13
C GLY A 36 -3.90 0.88 12.88
N ILE A 37 -3.61 0.31 11.71
CA ILE A 37 -3.56 1.09 10.46
C ILE A 37 -4.90 1.79 10.19
N ARG A 38 -4.83 2.97 9.58
CA ARG A 38 -5.99 3.81 9.23
C ARG A 38 -6.20 3.92 7.73
N ARG A 39 -5.17 3.62 6.94
CA ARG A 39 -5.21 3.60 5.48
C ARG A 39 -4.38 2.46 4.93
N ALA A 40 -4.79 1.87 3.82
CA ALA A 40 -4.01 0.92 3.04
C ALA A 40 -3.96 1.36 1.57
N VAL A 41 -2.76 1.33 1.00
CA VAL A 41 -2.54 1.61 -0.42
C VAL A 41 -2.48 0.27 -1.16
N LEU A 42 -3.45 0.01 -2.02
CA LEU A 42 -3.50 -1.24 -2.78
C LEU A 42 -2.45 -1.23 -3.90
N PRO A 43 -1.77 -2.36 -4.17
CA PRO A 43 -0.91 -2.48 -5.34
C PRO A 43 -1.75 -2.41 -6.62
N ARG A 44 -1.11 -2.25 -7.77
CA ARG A 44 -1.79 -2.05 -9.08
C ARG A 44 -2.26 -3.34 -9.77
N VAL A 45 -2.36 -4.43 -9.00
CA VAL A 45 -2.74 -5.77 -9.47
C VAL A 45 -4.24 -6.08 -9.39
N PRO A 46 -5.04 -5.56 -8.43
CA PRO A 46 -6.44 -5.93 -8.30
C PRO A 46 -7.31 -5.23 -9.35
N THR A 47 -8.30 -5.96 -9.85
CA THR A 47 -9.37 -5.44 -10.70
C THR A 47 -10.29 -4.52 -9.89
N LEU A 48 -11.09 -3.69 -10.57
CA LEU A 48 -12.07 -2.82 -9.90
C LEU A 48 -13.04 -3.61 -9.01
N ALA A 49 -13.49 -4.78 -9.46
CA ALA A 49 -14.35 -5.66 -8.66
C ALA A 49 -13.68 -6.15 -7.36
N GLN A 50 -12.37 -6.43 -7.41
CA GLN A 50 -11.59 -6.78 -6.21
C GLN A 50 -11.43 -5.58 -5.28
N VAL A 51 -11.17 -4.39 -5.83
CA VAL A 51 -11.11 -3.15 -5.03
C VAL A 51 -12.45 -2.88 -4.34
N GLU A 52 -13.57 -3.01 -5.06
CA GLU A 52 -14.90 -2.89 -4.46
C GLU A 52 -15.14 -3.91 -3.35
N ASN A 53 -14.75 -5.17 -3.57
CA ASN A 53 -14.86 -6.21 -2.55
C ASN A 53 -14.04 -5.86 -1.31
N VAL A 54 -12.85 -5.28 -1.47
CA VAL A 54 -12.05 -4.81 -0.35
C VAL A 54 -12.76 -3.69 0.40
N ILE A 55 -13.19 -2.65 -0.31
CA ILE A 55 -13.85 -1.46 0.27
C ILE A 55 -15.14 -1.85 1.02
N LYS A 56 -15.92 -2.79 0.49
CA LYS A 56 -17.17 -3.26 1.13
C LYS A 56 -16.93 -4.01 2.45
N ASN A 57 -15.74 -4.58 2.65
CA ASN A 57 -15.44 -5.48 3.77
C ASN A 57 -14.38 -4.95 4.75
N THR A 58 -14.00 -3.67 4.65
CA THR A 58 -13.09 -3.04 5.61
C THR A 58 -13.56 -1.65 6.03
N THR A 59 -13.13 -1.23 7.22
CA THR A 59 -13.31 0.15 7.70
C THR A 59 -12.05 1.01 7.51
N VAL A 60 -10.97 0.41 7.01
CA VAL A 60 -9.72 1.09 6.68
C VAL A 60 -9.90 1.90 5.40
N GLU A 61 -9.38 3.12 5.34
CA GLU A 61 -9.38 3.91 4.11
C GLU A 61 -8.57 3.20 3.04
N ILE A 62 -9.13 3.05 1.84
CA ILE A 62 -8.45 2.41 0.72
C ILE A 62 -8.00 3.48 -0.27
N GLU A 63 -6.71 3.50 -0.57
CA GLU A 63 -6.09 4.33 -1.60
C GLU A 63 -5.68 3.46 -2.79
N VAL A 64 -6.04 3.89 -3.99
CA VAL A 64 -5.76 3.17 -5.25
C VAL A 64 -5.13 4.11 -6.27
N PHE A 65 -4.31 3.56 -7.16
CA PHE A 65 -3.75 4.31 -8.27
C PHE A 65 -4.77 4.37 -9.41
N GLY A 66 -5.32 5.56 -9.70
CA GLY A 66 -6.35 5.76 -10.72
C GLY A 66 -5.87 5.65 -12.17
N PHE A 67 -4.56 5.75 -12.43
CA PHE A 67 -3.96 5.59 -13.75
C PHE A 67 -2.84 4.54 -13.71
N GLY A 68 -2.83 3.66 -14.72
CA GLY A 68 -1.80 2.65 -14.92
C GLY A 68 -0.46 3.30 -15.30
N SER A 69 0.60 2.86 -14.60
CA SER A 69 2.02 3.09 -14.86
C SER A 69 2.50 4.54 -15.06
N LEU A 70 3.01 5.13 -13.98
CA LEU A 70 4.22 5.97 -14.06
C LEU A 70 5.44 5.26 -13.46
N CYS A 71 5.34 3.95 -13.20
CA CYS A 71 6.42 3.19 -12.58
C CYS A 71 6.74 1.93 -13.40
N VAL A 72 7.88 1.97 -14.09
CA VAL A 72 8.51 0.82 -14.74
C VAL A 72 9.13 -0.05 -13.65
N MET A 73 8.31 -0.82 -12.94
CA MET A 73 8.77 -1.71 -11.86
C MET A 73 8.45 -3.16 -12.20
N ASN A 74 9.30 -3.73 -13.07
CA ASN A 74 9.50 -5.17 -13.18
C ASN A 74 10.89 -5.48 -12.61
N GLU A 75 10.93 -6.16 -11.47
CA GLU A 75 12.09 -6.84 -10.88
C GLU A 75 13.47 -6.17 -11.08
N GLY A 76 13.78 -5.17 -10.24
CA GLY A 76 15.17 -4.75 -10.02
C GLY A 76 15.71 -3.59 -10.87
N ARG A 77 14.90 -2.93 -11.70
CA ARG A 77 15.35 -1.80 -12.56
C ARG A 77 15.04 -0.39 -12.06
N CYS A 78 14.59 -0.21 -10.82
CA CYS A 78 14.29 1.13 -10.28
C CYS A 78 15.55 2.00 -10.08
N TRP A 79 16.67 1.37 -9.72
CA TRP A 79 17.95 2.08 -9.58
C TRP A 79 18.54 2.49 -10.93
N LEU A 80 18.38 1.63 -11.95
CA LEU A 80 18.94 1.90 -13.27
C LEU A 80 18.19 3.01 -14.00
N SER A 81 16.86 3.13 -13.83
CA SER A 81 16.10 4.24 -14.44
C SER A 81 16.45 5.59 -13.83
N SER A 82 16.64 5.66 -12.50
CA SER A 82 17.08 6.89 -11.83
C SER A 82 18.50 7.28 -12.24
N TYR A 83 19.40 6.30 -12.40
CA TYR A 83 20.78 6.55 -12.85
C TYR A 83 20.86 6.98 -14.32
N ALA A 84 20.04 6.40 -15.20
CA ALA A 84 20.09 6.65 -16.64
C ALA A 84 19.30 7.90 -17.09
N CYS A 85 18.17 8.21 -16.44
CA CYS A 85 17.25 9.26 -16.90
C CYS A 85 17.21 10.48 -15.97
N GLY A 86 17.87 10.46 -14.80
CA GLY A 86 17.89 11.58 -13.85
C GLY A 86 16.55 11.87 -13.15
N GLU A 87 15.47 11.20 -13.53
CA GLU A 87 14.16 11.31 -12.88
C GLU A 87 13.79 10.02 -12.16
N SER A 88 13.41 10.20 -10.89
CA SER A 88 12.81 9.15 -10.07
C SER A 88 11.34 9.00 -10.49
N PRO A 89 10.87 7.79 -10.84
CA PRO A 89 9.45 7.55 -11.11
C PRO A 89 8.59 7.48 -9.82
N ASN A 90 9.03 8.13 -8.75
CA ASN A 90 8.32 8.30 -7.48
C ASN A 90 7.82 9.74 -7.36
#